data_AF-A0A5C7LWH8-F1
#
_entry.id   AF-A0A5C7LWH8-F1
#
_cell.length_a   1.000
_cell.length_b   1.000
_cell.length_c   1.000
_cell.angle_alpha   90.00
_cell.angle_beta   90.00
_cell.angle_gamma   90.00
#
_symmetry.space_group_name_H-M   'P 1'
#
loop_
_entity.id
_entity.type
_entity.pdbx_description
1 polymer ?
#
loop_
_entity_poly.entity_id
_entity_poly.type
_entity_poly.pdbx_seq_one_letter_code
_entity_poly.pdbx_strand_id
1 'polypeptide(L)'
;MATNLLIGNAGVGINLTSVSVNNTAHARYPVKNLFGGTKPDYFKLATATSGDTRITINTTSQTTNFLYLAKAITLKNDDVGTITVKGHSSDNYGAATTVATISSFGSATMIGTDSDDYLATWATSSSFPWWYINYNASAVSLIMHSKAFLGQSFDPGKDPTGTIVSTRVKPLGVNRRSKLSFDISWEGISYAKAVEMYQKFYRPRRRSPIVLYTVDYHDILFDKKAIFGRVLDMTVPPRQTDYCDVTMSVEELP
;
A
#
# COMPACT_ATOMS: atom_id res chain seq x y z
N MET A 1 -18.71 -13.25 3.35
CA MET A 1 -17.95 -13.40 2.08
C MET A 1 -17.30 -12.05 1.83
N ALA A 2 -15.98 -12.00 1.61
CA ALA A 2 -15.32 -10.74 1.30
C ALA A 2 -15.61 -10.36 -0.16
N THR A 3 -15.66 -9.06 -0.45
CA THR A 3 -15.79 -8.56 -1.82
C THR A 3 -14.48 -8.73 -2.58
N ASN A 4 -14.54 -8.68 -3.92
CA ASN A 4 -13.36 -8.82 -4.75
C ASN A 4 -12.49 -7.56 -4.72
N LEU A 5 -13.07 -6.36 -4.76
CA LEU A 5 -12.32 -5.10 -4.68
C LEU A 5 -12.12 -4.63 -3.23
N LEU A 6 -10.86 -4.52 -2.81
CA LEU A 6 -10.46 -4.03 -1.50
C LEU A 6 -9.69 -2.71 -1.58
N ILE A 7 -9.85 -1.88 -0.54
CA ILE A 7 -9.15 -0.60 -0.41
C ILE A 7 -8.14 -0.71 0.74
N GLY A 8 -6.86 -0.78 0.42
CA GLY A 8 -5.77 -0.76 1.38
C GLY A 8 -5.66 0.59 2.07
N ASN A 9 -5.89 0.62 3.39
CA ASN A 9 -5.58 1.74 4.25
C ASN A 9 -4.15 1.58 4.77
N ALA A 10 -3.26 2.50 4.39
CA ALA A 10 -1.87 2.55 4.85
C ALA A 10 -1.72 3.06 6.29
N GLY A 11 -2.51 2.51 7.23
CA GLY A 11 -2.59 3.00 8.61
C GLY A 11 -1.25 3.13 9.33
N VAL A 12 -0.28 2.27 9.03
CA VAL A 12 1.07 2.31 9.61
C VAL A 12 1.90 3.48 9.07
N GLY A 13 1.74 3.83 7.79
CA GLY A 13 2.40 5.01 7.22
C GLY A 13 1.76 6.33 7.62
N ILE A 14 0.42 6.35 7.82
CA ILE A 14 -0.35 7.56 8.15
C ILE A 14 -0.17 7.95 9.62
N ASN A 15 -0.19 6.96 10.52
CA ASN A 15 -0.07 7.17 11.97
C ASN A 15 1.39 7.04 12.45
N LEU A 16 2.34 7.28 11.54
CA LEU A 16 3.76 7.15 11.78
C LEU A 16 4.26 8.15 12.83
N THR A 17 4.82 7.64 13.92
CA THR A 17 5.51 8.44 14.95
C THR A 17 7.00 8.55 14.61
N SER A 18 7.62 7.45 14.19
CA SER A 18 9.03 7.44 13.78
C SER A 18 9.34 6.27 12.84
N VAL A 19 10.35 6.45 12.00
CA VAL A 19 10.89 5.40 11.12
C VAL A 19 12.41 5.39 11.20
N SER A 20 12.99 4.20 11.23
CA SER A 20 14.43 4.00 11.15
C SER A 20 14.77 2.76 10.32
N VAL A 21 16.04 2.61 9.98
CA VAL A 21 16.58 1.44 9.30
C VAL A 21 17.88 1.04 10.01
N ASN A 22 18.13 -0.27 10.14
CA ASN A 22 19.33 -0.79 10.82
C ASN A 22 20.62 -0.49 10.03
N ASN A 23 20.53 -0.50 8.69
CA ASN A 23 21.60 -0.14 7.78
C ASN A 23 21.47 1.32 7.32
N THR A 24 22.58 2.05 7.23
CA THR A 24 22.55 3.50 6.92
C THR A 24 21.89 3.77 5.56
N ALA A 25 20.87 4.63 5.55
CA ALA A 25 20.23 5.10 4.32
C ALA A 25 21.10 6.12 3.56
N HIS A 26 21.01 6.13 2.24
CA HIS A 26 21.69 7.13 1.42
C HIS A 26 21.06 8.52 1.63
N ALA A 27 21.88 9.56 1.77
CA ALA A 27 21.40 10.91 2.12
C ALA A 27 20.36 11.49 1.13
N ARG A 28 20.49 11.17 -0.17
CA ARG A 28 19.53 11.57 -1.22
C ARG A 28 18.27 10.69 -1.30
N TYR A 29 18.31 9.49 -0.71
CA TYR A 29 17.23 8.50 -0.77
C TYR A 29 16.89 7.99 0.64
N PRO A 30 16.50 8.90 1.57
CA PRO A 30 16.29 8.56 2.97
C PRO A 30 15.06 7.66 3.15
N VAL A 31 15.03 6.89 4.26
CA VAL A 31 13.94 5.96 4.60
C VAL A 31 12.55 6.61 4.66
N LYS A 32 12.48 7.91 4.98
CA LYS A 32 11.21 8.68 4.99
C LYS A 32 10.51 8.71 3.63
N ASN A 33 11.23 8.51 2.53
CA ASN A 33 10.66 8.49 1.18
C ASN A 33 9.69 7.30 0.99
N LEU A 34 9.77 6.27 1.82
CA LEU A 34 8.87 5.12 1.77
C LEU A 34 7.44 5.42 2.24
N PHE A 35 7.23 6.50 3.00
CA PHE A 35 5.92 6.74 3.65
C PHE A 35 5.23 8.02 3.15
N GLY A 36 5.88 8.82 2.30
CA GLY A 36 5.30 10.03 1.72
C GLY A 36 5.75 10.28 0.29
N GLY A 37 5.09 11.20 -0.42
CA GLY A 37 5.44 11.56 -1.79
C GLY A 37 4.88 10.61 -2.85
N THR A 38 5.57 10.50 -3.98
CA THR A 38 5.18 9.74 -5.19
C THR A 38 6.12 8.56 -5.45
N LYS A 39 5.80 7.60 -6.32
CA LYS A 39 6.66 6.42 -6.53
C LYS A 39 8.09 6.73 -7.00
N PRO A 40 8.41 7.86 -7.66
CA PRO A 40 9.79 8.26 -7.94
C PRO A 40 10.65 8.55 -6.70
N ASP A 41 10.05 8.76 -5.53
CA ASP A 41 10.81 8.98 -4.30
C ASP A 41 11.28 7.63 -3.73
N TYR A 42 12.50 7.24 -4.11
CA TYR A 42 13.12 6.00 -3.67
C TYR A 42 13.73 6.11 -2.28
N PHE A 43 13.75 4.98 -1.58
CA PHE A 43 14.70 4.67 -0.52
C PHE A 43 15.84 3.83 -1.09
N LYS A 44 17.04 4.01 -0.54
CA LYS A 44 18.23 3.25 -0.89
C LYS A 44 19.20 3.22 0.29
N LEU A 45 19.90 2.10 0.50
CA LEU A 45 21.04 2.04 1.41
C LEU A 45 22.24 2.84 0.88
N ALA A 46 23.04 3.37 1.80
CA ALA A 46 24.28 4.07 1.48
C ALA A 46 25.38 3.11 1.03
N THR A 47 25.40 1.89 1.59
CA THR A 47 26.39 0.85 1.35
C THR A 47 25.70 -0.43 0.96
N ALA A 48 26.29 -1.18 0.02
CA ALA A 48 25.76 -2.48 -0.37
C ALA A 48 25.94 -3.48 0.78
N THR A 49 24.85 -4.14 1.18
CA THR A 49 24.81 -5.07 2.30
C THR A 49 24.09 -6.35 1.86
N SER A 50 24.56 -7.50 2.33
CA SER A 50 23.86 -8.79 2.21
C SER A 50 23.18 -9.16 3.53
N GLY A 51 22.14 -9.98 3.48
CA GLY A 51 21.40 -10.44 4.66
C GLY A 51 20.32 -9.46 5.12
N ASP A 52 20.23 -9.24 6.43
CA ASP A 52 19.11 -8.58 7.12
C ASP A 52 19.14 -7.05 6.96
N THR A 53 18.22 -6.49 6.17
CA THR A 53 17.93 -5.06 6.15
C THR A 53 16.52 -4.82 6.66
N ARG A 54 16.43 -4.15 7.81
CA ARG A 54 15.19 -3.94 8.56
C ARG A 54 14.81 -2.48 8.60
N ILE A 55 13.60 -2.19 8.15
CA ILE A 55 12.90 -0.94 8.44
C ILE A 55 12.11 -1.13 9.74
N THR A 56 12.39 -0.30 10.74
CA THR A 56 11.61 -0.22 11.98
C THR A 56 10.64 0.93 11.87
N ILE A 57 9.37 0.67 12.21
CA ILE A 57 8.26 1.61 12.09
C ILE A 57 7.54 1.68 13.43
N ASN A 58 7.43 2.88 13.99
CA ASN A 58 6.71 3.15 15.23
C ASN A 58 5.45 3.95 14.94
N THR A 59 4.33 3.55 15.51
CA THR A 59 3.01 4.10 15.29
C THR A 59 2.16 3.95 16.55
N THR A 60 0.99 4.59 16.60
CA THR A 60 -0.10 4.13 17.47
C THR A 60 -0.42 2.66 17.20
N SER A 61 -0.76 1.91 18.25
CA SER A 61 -1.10 0.49 18.14
C SER A 61 -2.20 0.27 17.12
N GLN A 62 -1.94 -0.62 16.15
CA GLN A 62 -2.90 -0.98 15.11
C GLN A 62 -2.63 -2.38 14.58
N THR A 63 -3.63 -2.95 13.93
CA THR A 63 -3.58 -4.25 13.24
C THR A 63 -3.23 -4.08 11.76
N THR A 64 -2.74 -5.13 11.13
CA THR A 64 -2.36 -5.14 9.71
C THR A 64 -2.74 -6.46 9.04
N ASN A 65 -3.01 -6.43 7.74
CA ASN A 65 -3.35 -7.61 6.95
C ASN A 65 -2.84 -7.55 5.50
N PHE A 66 -2.13 -6.48 5.12
CA PHE A 66 -1.50 -6.38 3.79
C PHE A 66 -0.19 -5.58 3.84
N LEU A 67 0.72 -5.91 2.93
CA LEU A 67 1.93 -5.16 2.59
C LEU A 67 1.88 -4.85 1.11
N TYR A 68 1.98 -3.58 0.75
CA TYR A 68 2.23 -3.12 -0.60
C TYR A 68 3.60 -2.45 -0.69
N LEU A 69 4.34 -2.79 -1.74
CA LEU A 69 5.66 -2.24 -2.07
C LEU A 69 5.61 -1.67 -3.49
N ALA A 70 5.88 -0.37 -3.65
CA ALA A 70 5.98 0.23 -4.98
C ALA A 70 7.39 0.02 -5.57
N LYS A 71 7.49 -0.15 -6.89
CA LYS A 71 8.79 -0.41 -7.55
C LYS A 71 9.55 -1.59 -6.92
N ALA A 72 8.84 -2.57 -6.35
CA ALA A 72 9.37 -3.78 -5.74
C ALA A 72 10.23 -4.64 -6.70
N ILE A 73 10.10 -4.45 -8.01
CA ILE A 73 11.01 -5.07 -9.00
C ILE A 73 12.48 -4.77 -8.72
N THR A 74 12.81 -3.62 -8.14
CA THR A 74 14.21 -3.30 -7.79
C THR A 74 14.70 -4.15 -6.63
N LEU A 75 13.85 -4.50 -5.66
CA LEU A 75 14.21 -5.46 -4.59
C LEU A 75 14.45 -6.84 -5.17
N LYS A 76 13.63 -7.25 -6.14
CA LYS A 76 13.80 -8.55 -6.81
C LYS A 76 15.12 -8.61 -7.60
N ASN A 77 15.48 -7.51 -8.28
CA ASN A 77 16.76 -7.38 -8.96
C ASN A 77 17.96 -7.24 -8.01
N ASP A 78 17.71 -6.80 -6.77
CA ASP A 78 18.68 -6.68 -5.67
C ASP A 78 18.85 -8.01 -4.90
N ASP A 79 18.41 -9.13 -5.46
CA ASP A 79 18.47 -10.48 -4.89
C ASP A 79 17.80 -10.64 -3.51
N VAL A 80 16.76 -9.84 -3.23
CA VAL A 80 15.89 -10.08 -2.08
C VAL A 80 15.09 -11.35 -2.32
N GLY A 81 15.39 -12.39 -1.56
CA GLY A 81 14.70 -13.69 -1.66
C GLY A 81 13.49 -13.78 -0.75
N THR A 82 13.58 -13.19 0.44
CA THR A 82 12.56 -13.27 1.48
C THR A 82 12.25 -11.91 2.08
N ILE A 83 10.97 -11.63 2.30
CA ILE A 83 10.49 -10.48 3.05
C ILE A 83 9.73 -10.97 4.28
N THR A 84 10.04 -10.44 5.45
CA THR A 84 9.29 -10.74 6.69
C THR A 84 8.69 -9.49 7.29
N VAL A 85 7.44 -9.62 7.75
CA VAL A 85 6.72 -8.58 8.49
C VAL A 85 6.57 -9.06 9.92
N LYS A 86 7.02 -8.26 10.89
CA LYS A 86 6.91 -8.56 12.31
C LYS A 86 6.26 -7.41 13.07
N GLY A 87 5.61 -7.73 14.19
CA GLY A 87 5.02 -6.77 15.10
C GLY A 87 5.43 -7.02 16.55
N HIS A 88 5.50 -5.98 17.37
CA HIS A 88 5.81 -6.08 18.79
C HIS A 88 5.21 -4.91 19.61
N SER A 89 5.02 -5.12 20.92
CA SER A 89 4.50 -4.09 21.84
C SER A 89 5.53 -3.00 22.21
N SER A 90 6.81 -3.26 21.95
CA SER A 90 7.96 -2.37 22.19
C SER A 90 9.00 -2.48 21.06
N ASP A 91 9.99 -1.59 21.03
CA ASP A 91 11.11 -1.63 20.08
C ASP A 91 12.08 -2.78 20.38
N ASN A 92 11.64 -4.01 20.10
CA ASN A 92 12.42 -5.23 20.26
C ASN A 92 12.16 -6.19 19.08
N TYR A 93 13.03 -6.12 18.07
CA TYR A 93 12.97 -7.01 16.91
C TYR A 93 13.24 -8.48 17.25
N GLY A 94 14.13 -8.76 18.21
CA GLY A 94 14.54 -10.12 18.56
C GLY A 94 13.39 -10.96 19.14
N ALA A 95 12.47 -10.31 19.87
CA ALA A 95 11.26 -10.91 20.42
C ALA A 95 10.00 -10.63 19.57
N ALA A 96 10.14 -9.96 18.41
CA ALA A 96 8.99 -9.58 17.60
C ALA A 96 8.27 -10.81 17.03
N THR A 97 6.93 -10.77 17.07
CA THR A 97 6.08 -11.81 16.50
C THR A 97 6.09 -11.69 14.98
N THR A 98 6.44 -12.78 14.29
CA THR A 98 6.32 -12.85 12.83
C THR A 98 4.85 -12.90 12.44
N VAL A 99 4.41 -11.91 11.67
CA VAL A 99 3.05 -11.77 11.18
C VAL A 99 2.92 -12.36 9.78
N ALA A 100 3.92 -12.13 8.92
CA ALA A 100 3.97 -12.68 7.57
C ALA A 100 5.40 -13.00 7.16
N THR A 101 5.55 -14.10 6.42
CA THR A 101 6.80 -14.48 5.74
C THR A 101 6.51 -14.71 4.27
N ILE A 102 7.14 -13.91 3.42
CA ILE A 102 7.10 -14.03 1.97
C ILE A 102 8.41 -14.69 1.54
N SER A 103 8.45 -16.02 1.56
CA SER A 103 9.68 -16.81 1.35
C SER A 103 10.16 -16.88 -0.11
N SER A 104 9.28 -16.60 -1.06
CA SER A 104 9.52 -16.70 -2.51
C SER A 104 9.40 -15.35 -3.22
N PHE A 105 9.80 -14.27 -2.56
CA PHE A 105 9.73 -12.93 -3.16
C PHE A 105 10.58 -12.82 -4.44
N GLY A 106 11.75 -13.48 -4.46
CA GLY A 106 12.64 -13.48 -5.63
C GLY A 106 12.03 -14.06 -6.91
N SER A 107 11.01 -14.91 -6.81
CA SER A 107 10.26 -15.45 -7.96
C SER A 107 8.85 -14.87 -8.10
N ALA A 108 8.47 -13.93 -7.25
CA ALA A 108 7.13 -13.34 -7.28
C ALA A 108 6.86 -12.60 -8.60
N THR A 109 5.60 -12.67 -9.04
CA THR A 109 5.08 -11.88 -10.16
C THR A 109 4.82 -10.46 -9.66
N MET A 110 5.42 -9.48 -10.34
CA MET A 110 5.16 -8.07 -10.06
C MET A 110 3.80 -7.66 -10.61
N ILE A 111 3.17 -6.71 -9.94
CA ILE A 111 1.82 -6.21 -10.23
C ILE A 111 1.86 -4.70 -10.43
N GLY A 112 0.69 -4.07 -10.54
CA GLY A 112 0.59 -2.64 -10.80
C GLY A 112 0.52 -2.32 -12.29
N THR A 113 0.31 -1.04 -12.59
CA THR A 113 0.19 -0.55 -13.97
C THR A 113 1.44 -0.84 -14.79
N ASP A 114 2.62 -0.64 -14.19
CA ASP A 114 3.95 -0.81 -14.79
C ASP A 114 4.55 -2.21 -14.52
N SER A 115 3.80 -3.13 -13.89
CA SER A 115 4.27 -4.47 -13.49
C SER A 115 5.57 -4.41 -12.68
N ASP A 116 5.63 -3.49 -11.73
CA ASP A 116 6.80 -3.14 -10.94
C ASP A 116 6.56 -3.19 -9.43
N ASP A 117 5.30 -3.30 -9.01
CA ASP A 117 4.89 -3.28 -7.62
C ASP A 117 4.72 -4.71 -7.08
N TYR A 118 4.56 -4.81 -5.75
CA TYR A 118 4.24 -6.07 -5.10
C TYR A 118 3.18 -5.87 -4.02
N LEU A 119 2.29 -6.85 -3.87
CA LEU A 119 1.28 -6.89 -2.81
C LEU A 119 1.24 -8.29 -2.20
N ALA A 120 1.29 -8.34 -0.88
CA ALA A 120 1.00 -9.53 -0.09
C ALA A 120 -0.14 -9.24 0.88
N THR A 121 -0.97 -10.25 1.14
CA THR A 121 -2.09 -10.20 2.08
C THR A 121 -2.04 -11.40 3.02
N TRP A 122 -2.55 -11.26 4.23
CA TRP A 122 -2.59 -12.31 5.25
C TRP A 122 -3.79 -12.12 6.18
N ALA A 123 -4.00 -13.06 7.11
CA ALA A 123 -5.04 -12.93 8.14
C ALA A 123 -4.73 -11.74 9.07
N THR A 124 -5.74 -10.98 9.48
CA THR A 124 -5.53 -9.80 10.34
C THR A 124 -4.68 -10.12 11.56
N SER A 125 -3.60 -9.36 11.73
CA SER A 125 -2.66 -9.51 12.83
C SER A 125 -3.26 -9.05 14.17
N SER A 126 -2.56 -9.36 15.26
CA SER A 126 -2.70 -8.63 16.52
C SER A 126 -2.32 -7.15 16.37
N SER A 127 -2.77 -6.33 17.31
CA SER A 127 -2.49 -4.89 17.32
C SER A 127 -1.12 -4.60 17.93
N PHE A 128 -0.24 -3.95 17.16
CA PHE A 128 1.11 -3.59 17.61
C PHE A 128 1.44 -2.12 17.30
N PRO A 129 2.16 -1.43 18.20
CA PRO A 129 2.74 -0.11 17.93
C PRO A 129 4.06 -0.15 17.16
N TRP A 130 4.84 -1.24 17.27
CA TRP A 130 6.11 -1.40 16.56
C TRP A 130 6.00 -2.45 15.46
N TRP A 131 6.33 -2.05 14.25
CA TRP A 131 6.31 -2.86 13.05
C TRP A 131 7.70 -2.93 12.42
N TYR A 132 8.03 -4.09 11.87
CA TYR A 132 9.30 -4.32 11.19
C TYR A 132 9.03 -4.91 9.82
N ILE A 133 9.59 -4.29 8.78
CA ILE A 133 9.67 -4.87 7.44
C ILE A 133 11.13 -5.22 7.23
N ASN A 134 11.40 -6.51 7.03
CA ASN A 134 12.74 -7.01 6.89
C ASN A 134 12.94 -7.65 5.53
N TYR A 135 13.96 -7.20 4.82
CA TYR A 135 14.40 -7.70 3.52
C TYR A 135 15.64 -8.56 3.73
N ASN A 136 15.59 -9.80 3.26
CA ASN A 136 16.74 -10.70 3.28
C ASN A 136 17.28 -10.86 1.86
N ALA A 137 18.43 -10.24 1.60
CA ALA A 137 19.14 -10.36 0.33
C ALA A 137 20.24 -11.41 0.41
N SER A 138 20.32 -12.30 -0.58
CA SER A 138 21.37 -13.32 -0.65
C SER A 138 22.71 -12.77 -1.13
N ALA A 139 22.68 -11.70 -1.93
CA ALA A 139 23.87 -10.99 -2.42
C ALA A 139 23.98 -9.59 -1.79
N VAL A 140 25.18 -9.01 -1.88
CA VAL A 140 25.42 -7.62 -1.44
C VAL A 140 24.67 -6.67 -2.38
N SER A 141 23.71 -5.93 -1.83
CA SER A 141 22.92 -4.97 -2.59
C SER A 141 22.62 -3.69 -1.79
N LEU A 142 22.30 -2.62 -2.52
CA LEU A 142 21.94 -1.33 -1.95
C LEU A 142 20.48 -1.27 -1.49
N ILE A 143 19.70 -2.35 -1.60
CA ILE A 143 18.27 -2.46 -1.22
C ILE A 143 17.51 -1.19 -1.58
N MET A 144 17.04 -1.13 -2.82
CA MET A 144 16.32 0.01 -3.34
C MET A 144 14.87 -0.35 -3.59
N HIS A 145 13.94 0.52 -3.19
CA HIS A 145 12.54 0.46 -3.63
C HIS A 145 11.82 1.78 -3.32
N SER A 146 10.57 1.84 -3.76
CA SER A 146 9.66 2.92 -3.41
C SER A 146 8.54 2.42 -2.53
N LYS A 147 7.84 3.35 -1.87
CA LYS A 147 6.67 3.19 -0.99
C LYS A 147 6.47 1.85 -0.28
N ALA A 148 6.47 1.85 1.04
CA ALA A 148 6.05 0.71 1.85
C ALA A 148 4.74 1.02 2.56
N PHE A 149 3.64 0.39 2.13
CA PHE A 149 2.36 0.51 2.82
C PHE A 149 2.01 -0.77 3.55
N LEU A 150 1.86 -0.62 4.85
CA LEU A 150 1.42 -1.66 5.77
C LEU A 150 0.15 -1.15 6.46
N GLY A 151 -0.86 -1.99 6.58
CA GLY A 151 -2.10 -1.58 7.23
C GLY A 151 -3.24 -2.57 7.05
N GLN A 152 -4.47 -2.07 7.17
CA GLN A 152 -5.68 -2.86 7.03
C GLN A 152 -6.38 -2.62 5.70
N SER A 153 -6.83 -3.69 5.09
CA SER A 153 -7.78 -3.66 3.99
C SER A 153 -9.16 -3.25 4.49
N PHE A 154 -9.80 -2.38 3.74
CA PHE A 154 -11.21 -2.06 3.91
C PHE A 154 -12.02 -2.74 2.82
N ASP A 155 -13.05 -3.47 3.27
CA ASP A 155 -14.07 -4.07 2.42
C ASP A 155 -15.35 -3.22 2.52
N PRO A 156 -15.80 -2.60 1.41
CA PRO A 156 -17.05 -1.84 1.36
C PRO A 156 -18.31 -2.71 1.59
N GLY A 157 -18.22 -4.03 1.48
CA GLY A 157 -19.30 -5.00 1.65
C GLY A 157 -20.13 -5.28 0.39
N LYS A 158 -19.86 -4.54 -0.69
CA LYS A 158 -20.36 -4.78 -2.04
C LYS A 158 -19.24 -4.56 -3.06
N ASP A 159 -19.22 -5.34 -4.13
CA ASP A 159 -18.40 -5.02 -5.30
C ASP A 159 -19.01 -3.85 -6.08
N PRO A 160 -18.19 -3.04 -6.76
CA PRO A 160 -18.68 -1.93 -7.56
C PRO A 160 -19.50 -2.43 -8.76
N THR A 161 -20.60 -1.75 -9.04
CA THR A 161 -21.56 -2.09 -10.11
C THR A 161 -21.53 -1.11 -11.29
N GLY A 162 -20.96 0.08 -11.08
CA GLY A 162 -20.90 1.11 -12.11
C GLY A 162 -19.89 0.82 -13.23
N THR A 163 -20.19 1.29 -14.44
CA THR A 163 -19.22 1.29 -15.55
C THR A 163 -18.02 2.16 -15.18
N ILE A 164 -16.84 1.56 -15.18
CA ILE A 164 -15.60 2.24 -14.85
C ILE A 164 -15.16 3.07 -16.05
N VAL A 165 -15.37 4.38 -15.98
CA VAL A 165 -14.88 5.31 -17.00
C VAL A 165 -13.45 5.66 -16.66
N SER A 166 -12.50 5.28 -17.51
CA SER A 166 -11.11 5.71 -17.38
C SER A 166 -10.79 6.86 -18.33
N THR A 167 -10.09 7.85 -17.80
CA THR A 167 -9.43 8.88 -18.59
C THR A 167 -7.94 8.76 -18.41
N ARG A 168 -7.24 8.63 -19.53
CA ARG A 168 -5.78 8.69 -19.57
C ARG A 168 -5.37 10.15 -19.60
N VAL A 169 -4.90 10.67 -18.48
CA VAL A 169 -4.47 12.08 -18.42
C VAL A 169 -3.10 12.18 -19.08
N LYS A 170 -3.02 12.90 -20.20
CA LYS A 170 -1.74 13.22 -20.85
C LYS A 170 -0.92 14.08 -19.89
N PRO A 171 0.27 13.63 -19.47
CA PRO A 171 1.09 14.45 -18.60
C PRO A 171 1.56 15.70 -19.34
N LEU A 172 1.41 16.86 -18.70
CA LEU A 172 2.07 18.10 -19.10
C LEU A 172 3.37 18.24 -18.28
N GLY A 173 4.50 18.55 -18.93
CA GLY A 173 5.77 18.85 -18.28
C GLY A 173 6.67 17.65 -17.96
N VAL A 174 7.44 17.75 -16.86
CA VAL A 174 8.57 16.85 -16.49
C VAL A 174 8.12 15.42 -16.11
N ASN A 175 6.87 15.24 -15.67
CA ASN A 175 6.35 13.92 -15.29
C ASN A 175 5.83 13.15 -16.50
N ARG A 176 6.69 12.51 -17.29
CA ARG A 176 6.32 11.78 -18.53
C ARG A 176 5.49 10.50 -18.33
N ARG A 177 5.02 10.18 -17.12
CA ARG A 177 4.18 8.99 -16.89
C ARG A 177 2.71 9.34 -17.05
N SER A 178 2.04 8.60 -17.92
CA SER A 178 0.59 8.63 -18.03
C SER A 178 -0.02 8.26 -16.69
N LYS A 179 -1.06 8.99 -16.27
CA LYS A 179 -1.85 8.65 -15.08
C LYS A 179 -3.20 8.11 -15.50
N LEU A 180 -3.65 7.07 -14.81
CA LEU A 180 -5.04 6.63 -14.85
C LEU A 180 -5.88 7.47 -13.88
N SER A 181 -6.97 8.06 -14.36
CA SER A 181 -8.03 8.63 -13.53
C SER A 181 -9.31 7.88 -13.84
N PHE A 182 -10.03 7.43 -12.82
CA PHE A 182 -11.25 6.66 -13.02
C PHE A 182 -12.20 6.78 -11.84
N ASP A 183 -13.48 6.56 -12.12
CA ASP A 183 -14.54 6.57 -11.13
C ASP A 183 -15.00 5.14 -10.82
N ILE A 184 -15.13 4.86 -9.53
CA ILE A 184 -15.67 3.59 -9.02
C ILE A 184 -16.99 3.91 -8.32
N SER A 185 -18.06 3.21 -8.70
CA SER A 185 -19.37 3.38 -8.08
C SER A 185 -19.85 2.08 -7.49
N TRP A 186 -20.34 2.16 -6.26
CA TRP A 186 -20.98 1.08 -5.54
C TRP A 186 -22.44 1.44 -5.28
N GLU A 187 -23.33 0.49 -5.51
CA GLU A 187 -24.74 0.64 -5.23
C GLU A 187 -25.13 -0.19 -4.00
N GLY A 188 -25.95 0.40 -3.12
CA GLY A 188 -26.50 -0.29 -1.96
C GLY A 188 -25.46 -0.68 -0.89
N ILE A 189 -24.43 0.15 -0.66
CA ILE A 189 -23.54 0.00 0.52
C ILE A 189 -24.30 0.41 1.78
N SER A 190 -24.07 -0.28 2.90
CA SER A 190 -24.68 0.14 4.17
C SER A 190 -24.19 1.53 4.59
N TYR A 191 -25.08 2.38 5.09
CA TYR A 191 -24.71 3.76 5.44
C TYR A 191 -23.52 3.83 6.41
N ALA A 192 -23.43 2.91 7.37
CA ALA A 192 -22.30 2.81 8.30
C ALA A 192 -20.96 2.58 7.59
N LYS A 193 -20.94 1.72 6.55
CA LYS A 193 -19.74 1.45 5.75
C LYS A 193 -19.36 2.64 4.86
N ALA A 194 -20.34 3.32 4.27
CA ALA A 194 -20.09 4.53 3.50
C ALA A 194 -19.47 5.64 4.36
N VAL A 195 -19.97 5.84 5.59
CA VAL A 195 -19.40 6.77 6.56
C VAL A 195 -17.97 6.37 6.96
N GLU A 196 -17.73 5.08 7.23
CA GLU A 196 -16.40 4.56 7.56
C GLU A 196 -15.41 4.82 6.40
N MET A 197 -15.83 4.54 5.16
CA MET A 197 -15.06 4.78 3.94
C MET A 197 -14.73 6.26 3.77
N TYR A 198 -15.72 7.15 3.96
CA TYR A 198 -15.53 8.60 3.90
C TYR A 198 -14.51 9.09 4.95
N GLN A 199 -14.63 8.61 6.19
CA GLN A 199 -13.73 9.00 7.28
C GLN A 199 -12.30 8.49 7.07
N LYS A 200 -12.14 7.24 6.59
CA LYS A 200 -10.83 6.60 6.43
C LYS A 200 -10.08 7.06 5.18
N PHE A 201 -10.78 7.35 4.08
CA PHE A 201 -10.12 7.60 2.79
C PHE A 201 -10.34 9.01 2.26
N TYR A 202 -11.58 9.52 2.28
CA TYR A 202 -11.87 10.83 1.71
C TYR A 202 -11.40 12.00 2.59
N ARG A 203 -11.67 11.92 3.90
CA ARG A 203 -11.26 12.98 4.84
C ARG A 203 -9.73 13.18 4.87
N PRO A 204 -8.88 12.13 4.92
CA PRO A 204 -7.42 12.29 4.87
C PRO A 204 -6.83 12.32 3.44
N ARG A 205 -7.63 12.36 2.38
CA ARG A 205 -7.19 12.17 0.98
C ARG A 205 -6.01 13.04 0.52
N ARG A 206 -5.83 14.22 1.11
CA ARG A 206 -4.72 15.13 0.78
C ARG A 206 -3.35 14.62 1.24
N ARG A 207 -3.31 13.73 2.23
CA ARG A 207 -2.08 13.26 2.88
C ARG A 207 -1.94 11.74 2.88
N SER A 208 -3.04 11.02 2.69
CA SER A 208 -3.07 9.56 2.66
C SER A 208 -3.34 9.07 1.25
N PRO A 209 -2.35 8.45 0.58
CA PRO A 209 -2.65 7.69 -0.61
C PRO A 209 -3.38 6.38 -0.24
N ILE A 210 -3.89 5.70 -1.25
CA ILE A 210 -4.61 4.44 -1.13
C ILE A 210 -4.00 3.40 -2.07
N VAL A 211 -4.18 2.13 -1.73
CA VAL A 211 -3.88 1.01 -2.64
C VAL A 211 -5.19 0.30 -2.92
N LEU A 212 -5.71 0.44 -4.13
CA LEU A 212 -6.83 -0.38 -4.59
C LEU A 212 -6.27 -1.70 -5.06
N TYR A 213 -6.88 -2.82 -4.69
CA TYR A 213 -6.47 -4.11 -5.19
C TYR A 213 -7.60 -5.12 -5.20
N THR A 214 -7.48 -6.10 -6.09
CA THR A 214 -8.45 -7.17 -6.29
C THR A 214 -7.89 -8.52 -5.87
N VAL A 215 -8.76 -9.42 -5.42
CA VAL A 215 -8.35 -10.77 -4.98
C VAL A 215 -8.27 -11.73 -6.18
N ASP A 216 -9.39 -11.91 -6.90
CA ASP A 216 -9.55 -12.95 -7.92
C ASP A 216 -9.80 -12.39 -9.32
N TYR A 217 -10.75 -11.45 -9.46
CA TYR A 217 -11.10 -10.84 -10.75
C TYR A 217 -10.50 -9.45 -10.87
N HIS A 218 -9.74 -9.19 -11.94
CA HIS A 218 -8.94 -7.96 -12.07
C HIS A 218 -9.53 -6.93 -13.06
N ASP A 219 -10.64 -7.27 -13.70
CA ASP A 219 -11.37 -6.45 -14.68
C ASP A 219 -11.78 -5.08 -14.12
N ILE A 220 -12.20 -5.04 -12.86
CA ILE A 220 -12.54 -3.83 -12.10
C ILE A 220 -11.36 -2.83 -12.06
N LEU A 221 -10.13 -3.29 -12.22
CA LEU A 221 -8.94 -2.45 -12.21
C LEU A 221 -8.19 -2.51 -13.55
N PHE A 222 -8.89 -2.65 -14.67
CA PHE A 222 -8.31 -2.69 -16.03
C PHE A 222 -7.30 -3.84 -16.20
N ASP A 223 -7.68 -5.01 -15.69
CA ASP A 223 -6.84 -6.21 -15.63
C ASP A 223 -5.56 -6.02 -14.79
N LYS A 224 -5.53 -5.01 -13.92
CA LYS A 224 -4.43 -4.79 -12.96
C LYS A 224 -4.83 -5.29 -11.59
N LYS A 225 -3.97 -6.11 -10.97
CA LYS A 225 -4.26 -6.62 -9.62
C LYS A 225 -4.27 -5.53 -8.53
N ALA A 226 -3.48 -4.47 -8.69
CA ALA A 226 -3.41 -3.37 -7.75
C ALA A 226 -3.12 -2.04 -8.45
N ILE A 227 -3.63 -0.94 -7.89
CA ILE A 227 -3.37 0.43 -8.33
C ILE A 227 -3.07 1.28 -7.08
N PHE A 228 -1.92 1.94 -7.09
CA PHE A 228 -1.56 2.93 -6.09
C PHE A 228 -2.01 4.32 -6.54
N GLY A 229 -2.80 4.99 -5.69
CA GLY A 229 -3.42 6.23 -6.08
C GLY A 229 -3.82 7.11 -4.91
N ARG A 230 -4.59 8.14 -5.23
CA ARG A 230 -5.23 9.04 -4.27
C ARG A 230 -6.70 9.23 -4.63
N VAL A 231 -7.52 9.42 -3.61
CA VAL A 231 -8.91 9.84 -3.79
C VAL A 231 -8.93 11.32 -4.18
N LEU A 232 -9.57 11.64 -5.30
CA LEU A 232 -9.81 13.02 -5.74
C LEU A 232 -11.11 13.53 -5.13
N ASP A 233 -12.18 12.81 -5.42
CA ASP A 233 -13.51 13.13 -4.92
C ASP A 233 -14.27 11.88 -4.43
N MET A 234 -15.29 12.09 -3.61
CA MET A 234 -16.19 11.04 -3.15
C MET A 234 -17.57 11.62 -2.88
N THR A 235 -18.58 11.06 -3.53
CA THR A 235 -19.98 11.41 -3.33
C THR A 235 -20.62 10.38 -2.42
N VAL A 236 -21.13 10.86 -1.28
CA VAL A 236 -21.97 10.08 -0.36
C VAL A 236 -23.28 10.85 -0.22
N PRO A 237 -24.44 10.26 -0.57
CA PRO A 237 -25.72 10.95 -0.49
C PRO A 237 -26.07 11.30 0.96
N PRO A 238 -26.91 12.31 1.19
CA PRO A 238 -27.35 12.69 2.53
C PRO A 238 -28.02 11.50 3.23
N ARG A 239 -27.86 11.43 4.56
CA ARG A 239 -28.25 10.31 5.44
C ARG A 239 -29.53 9.60 4.98
N GLN A 240 -29.37 8.44 4.36
CA GLN A 240 -30.45 7.47 4.14
C GLN A 240 -30.43 6.43 5.27
N THR A 241 -31.58 5.84 5.59
CA THR A 241 -31.74 5.04 6.80
C THR A 241 -30.94 3.73 6.79
N ASP A 242 -30.69 3.11 5.63
CA ASP A 242 -30.08 1.77 5.58
C ASP A 242 -28.94 1.65 4.55
N TYR A 243 -29.20 2.05 3.30
CA TYR A 243 -28.26 1.88 2.19
C TYR A 243 -28.06 3.19 1.43
N CYS A 244 -26.90 3.31 0.79
CA CYS A 244 -26.58 4.43 -0.06
C CYS A 244 -25.63 4.02 -1.18
N ASP A 245 -25.72 4.77 -2.28
CA ASP A 245 -24.80 4.63 -3.40
C ASP A 245 -23.61 5.55 -3.18
N VAL A 246 -22.41 5.05 -3.48
CA VAL A 246 -21.17 5.77 -3.26
C VAL A 246 -20.39 5.80 -4.56
N THR A 247 -19.97 6.99 -4.98
CA THR A 247 -19.03 7.14 -6.09
C THR A 247 -17.72 7.72 -5.57
N MET A 248 -16.60 7.14 -5.97
CA MET A 248 -15.25 7.60 -5.63
C MET A 248 -14.43 7.80 -6.89
N SER A 249 -13.88 9.00 -7.06
CA SER A 249 -12.94 9.33 -8.12
C SER A 249 -11.51 9.12 -7.62
N VAL A 250 -10.73 8.33 -8.37
CA VAL A 250 -9.37 7.96 -8.00
C VAL A 250 -8.40 8.35 -9.11
N GLU A 251 -7.25 8.89 -8.72
CA GLU A 251 -6.12 9.17 -9.61
C GLU A 251 -4.92 8.33 -9.20
N GLU A 252 -4.32 7.63 -10.16
CA GLU A 252 -3.06 6.93 -9.98
C GLU A 252 -1.91 7.89 -9.64
N LEU A 253 -1.10 7.49 -8.67
CA LEU A 253 0.12 8.19 -8.30
C LEU A 253 1.32 7.52 -8.98
N PRO A 254 2.02 8.23 -9.88
CA PRO A 254 3.13 7.68 -10.67
C PRO A 254 4.39 7.45 -9.86
#